data_AF-A0A8T4DJW2-F1
#
_entry.id   AF-A0A8T4DJW2-F1
#
_cell.length_a   1.000
_cell.length_b   1.000
_cell.length_c   1.000
_cell.angle_alpha   90.00
_cell.angle_beta   90.00
_cell.angle_gamma   90.00
#
_symmetry.space_group_name_H-M   'P 1'
#
loop_
_entity.id
_entity.type
_entity.pdbx_description
1 polymer ?
#
loop_
_entity_poly.entity_id
_entity_poly.type
_entity_poly.pdbx_seq_one_letter_code
_entity_poly.pdbx_strand_id
1 'polypeptide(L)'
;MIGYIQQLAPAAEDWQRYFGVVLDGHQVGFVRFRERWLSDGPYPVNGHTILTFLEALRGLRRWPLRVELLNKYLGAGSPVAETLIRVLYETLATNRVHKRVKVLFNDWKRVFGQVCGYSPEKIKGLEKAYGIGKDEIDYEGLLFAVHTYYALLMKLLAAEVAVSLGDGYLQSYLKKFEEAYYQGHDELKDMLRDVEEGAIFASAIGIKNFLEGDYFGWYLDVWDEQLG
;
A
#
# COMPACT_ATOMS: atom_id res chain seq x y z
N MET A 1 10.56 -11.10 -31.18
CA MET A 1 9.96 -10.70 -29.88
C MET A 1 10.22 -9.23 -29.53
N ILE A 2 11.47 -8.77 -29.43
CA ILE A 2 11.78 -7.35 -29.08
C ILE A 2 11.04 -6.36 -30.00
N GLY A 3 11.13 -6.54 -31.32
CA GLY A 3 10.42 -5.68 -32.27
C GLY A 3 8.89 -5.68 -32.11
N TYR A 4 8.31 -6.79 -31.64
CA TYR A 4 6.87 -6.86 -31.35
C TYR A 4 6.51 -6.04 -30.11
N ILE A 5 7.33 -6.09 -29.06
CA ILE A 5 7.14 -5.25 -27.86
C ILE A 5 7.29 -3.76 -28.24
N GLN A 6 8.27 -3.40 -29.07
CA GLN A 6 8.47 -2.02 -29.53
C GLN A 6 7.30 -1.50 -30.38
N GLN A 7 6.62 -2.37 -31.11
CA GLN A 7 5.39 -2.02 -31.84
C GLN A 7 4.20 -1.80 -30.89
N LEU A 8 4.07 -2.62 -29.85
CA LEU A 8 3.01 -2.46 -28.85
C LEU A 8 3.22 -1.26 -27.93
N ALA A 9 4.49 -0.92 -27.66
CA ALA A 9 4.90 0.18 -26.79
C ALA A 9 5.91 1.08 -27.51
N PRO A 10 5.44 2.10 -28.25
CA PRO A 10 6.31 3.01 -28.98
C PRO A 10 7.20 3.86 -28.07
N ALA A 11 6.73 4.18 -26.86
CA ALA A 11 7.50 4.90 -25.85
C ALA A 11 8.44 3.94 -25.11
N ALA A 12 9.74 4.29 -25.04
CA ALA A 12 10.75 3.43 -24.42
C ALA A 12 10.51 3.18 -22.91
N GLU A 13 9.88 4.14 -22.24
CA GLU A 13 9.44 4.06 -20.83
C GLU A 13 8.44 2.92 -20.58
N ASP A 14 7.76 2.47 -21.64
CA ASP A 14 6.74 1.43 -21.56
C ASP A 14 7.29 0.02 -21.83
N TRP A 15 8.53 -0.11 -22.31
CA TRP A 15 9.13 -1.43 -22.56
C TRP A 15 9.30 -2.25 -21.29
N GLN A 16 9.56 -1.59 -20.15
CA GLN A 16 9.66 -2.27 -18.84
C GLN A 16 8.33 -2.91 -18.40
N ARG A 17 7.20 -2.58 -19.04
CA ARG A 17 5.87 -3.17 -18.75
C ARG A 17 5.72 -4.59 -19.32
N TYR A 18 6.59 -4.99 -20.24
CA TYR A 18 6.44 -6.24 -20.96
C TYR A 18 7.46 -7.28 -20.50
N PHE A 19 6.97 -8.49 -20.28
CA PHE A 19 7.78 -9.68 -20.12
C PHE A 19 7.46 -10.63 -21.28
N GLY A 20 8.40 -10.77 -22.20
CA GLY A 20 8.26 -11.60 -23.39
C GLY A 20 8.64 -13.04 -23.10
N VAL A 21 7.82 -13.99 -23.58
CA VAL A 21 8.05 -15.43 -23.46
C VAL A 21 7.90 -16.08 -24.83
N VAL A 22 8.94 -16.72 -25.34
CA VAL A 22 8.91 -17.52 -26.57
C VAL A 22 8.96 -18.99 -26.20
N LEU A 23 8.07 -19.80 -26.77
CA LEU A 23 7.98 -21.25 -26.54
C LEU A 23 7.83 -21.95 -27.89
N ASP A 24 8.58 -23.02 -28.11
CA ASP A 24 8.44 -23.89 -29.30
C ASP A 24 7.94 -25.31 -28.96
N GLY A 25 7.63 -25.57 -27.68
CA GLY A 25 7.21 -26.87 -27.15
C GLY A 25 8.34 -27.68 -26.52
N HIS A 26 9.60 -27.37 -26.83
CA HIS A 26 10.78 -28.05 -26.26
C HIS A 26 11.70 -27.08 -25.51
N GLN A 27 11.72 -25.84 -25.93
CA GLN A 27 12.54 -24.77 -25.39
C GLN A 27 11.70 -23.54 -25.05
N VAL A 28 12.20 -22.77 -24.09
CA VAL A 28 11.62 -21.50 -23.66
C VAL A 28 12.71 -20.42 -23.59
N GLY A 29 12.39 -19.24 -24.12
CA GLY A 29 13.21 -18.03 -23.99
C GLY A 29 12.43 -16.91 -23.32
N PHE A 30 13.12 -16.12 -22.51
CA PHE A 30 12.56 -14.99 -21.78
C PHE A 30 13.21 -13.69 -22.24
N VAL A 31 12.41 -12.64 -22.43
CA VAL A 31 12.90 -11.32 -22.86
C VAL A 31 12.29 -10.25 -21.98
N ARG A 32 13.12 -9.35 -21.44
CA ARG A 32 12.68 -8.20 -20.66
C ARG A 32 13.58 -7.00 -20.88
N PHE A 33 13.09 -5.80 -20.62
CA PHE A 33 13.90 -4.60 -20.66
C PHE A 33 14.23 -4.13 -19.23
N ARG A 34 15.52 -3.98 -18.91
CA ARG A 34 16.05 -3.37 -17.67
C ARG A 34 17.26 -2.53 -18.05
N GLU A 35 17.06 -1.25 -18.34
CA GLU A 35 18.04 -0.31 -18.94
C GLU A 35 18.52 -0.71 -20.36
N ARG A 36 18.65 -2.01 -20.61
CA ARG A 36 18.91 -2.69 -21.89
C ARG A 36 17.99 -3.89 -22.03
N TRP A 37 17.88 -4.41 -23.25
CA TRP A 37 17.21 -5.69 -23.50
C TRP A 37 18.03 -6.83 -22.89
N LEU A 38 17.37 -7.65 -22.09
CA LEU A 38 17.88 -8.87 -21.52
C LEU A 38 17.11 -10.02 -22.16
N SER A 39 17.85 -10.96 -22.76
CA SER A 39 17.31 -12.16 -23.37
C SER A 39 17.96 -13.35 -22.68
N ASP A 40 17.16 -14.14 -21.95
CA ASP A 40 17.61 -15.32 -21.22
C ASP A 40 17.11 -16.59 -21.95
N GLY A 41 18.00 -17.54 -22.19
CA GLY A 41 17.73 -18.79 -22.90
C GLY A 41 18.19 -18.80 -24.37
N PRO A 42 17.66 -19.72 -25.19
CA PRO A 42 16.60 -20.67 -24.86
C PRO A 42 17.05 -21.77 -23.89
N TYR A 43 16.14 -22.20 -23.02
CA TYR A 43 16.34 -23.29 -22.06
C TYR A 43 15.39 -24.46 -22.36
N PRO A 44 15.75 -25.71 -22.04
CA PRO A 44 14.82 -26.84 -22.11
C PRO A 44 13.60 -26.60 -21.22
N VAL A 45 12.41 -26.91 -21.71
CA VAL A 45 11.19 -26.88 -20.90
C VAL A 45 11.27 -27.94 -19.81
N ASN A 46 11.32 -27.50 -18.56
CA ASN A 46 11.31 -28.36 -17.37
C ASN A 46 10.57 -27.66 -16.21
N GLY A 47 10.50 -28.32 -15.05
CA GLY A 47 9.80 -27.78 -13.88
C GLY A 47 10.30 -26.39 -13.45
N HIS A 48 11.61 -26.13 -13.53
CA HIS A 48 12.18 -24.85 -13.16
C HIS A 48 11.77 -23.74 -14.14
N THR A 49 11.91 -23.98 -15.45
CA THR A 49 11.57 -22.96 -16.45
C THR A 49 10.06 -22.69 -16.53
N ILE A 50 9.23 -23.72 -16.30
CA ILE A 50 7.78 -23.55 -16.17
C ILE A 50 7.42 -22.77 -14.90
N LEU A 51 8.09 -23.05 -13.77
CA LEU A 51 7.92 -22.25 -12.56
C LEU A 51 8.24 -20.77 -12.82
N THR A 52 9.37 -20.46 -13.45
CA THR A 52 9.73 -19.08 -13.84
C THR A 52 8.67 -18.43 -14.73
N PHE A 53 8.11 -19.17 -15.70
CA PHE A 53 7.03 -18.67 -16.54
C PHE A 53 5.75 -18.37 -15.74
N LEU A 54 5.34 -19.29 -14.86
CA LEU A 54 4.17 -19.10 -13.99
C LEU A 54 4.37 -17.95 -13.00
N GLU A 55 5.58 -17.77 -12.48
CA GLU A 55 5.98 -16.64 -11.64
C GLU A 55 5.87 -15.32 -12.38
N ALA A 56 6.36 -15.25 -13.63
CA ALA A 56 6.22 -14.07 -14.46
C ALA A 56 4.74 -13.72 -14.74
N LEU A 57 3.91 -14.73 -15.04
CA LEU A 57 2.46 -14.55 -15.21
C LEU A 57 1.78 -14.05 -13.94
N ARG A 58 2.20 -14.53 -12.76
CA ARG A 58 1.70 -14.03 -11.47
C ARG A 58 2.12 -12.59 -11.22
N GLY A 59 3.35 -12.22 -11.57
CA GLY A 59 3.86 -10.85 -11.47
C GLY A 59 3.05 -9.86 -12.29
N LEU A 60 2.58 -10.25 -13.48
CA LEU A 60 1.74 -9.42 -14.35
C LEU A 60 0.36 -9.09 -13.74
N ARG A 61 -0.11 -9.84 -12.74
CA ARG A 61 -1.38 -9.56 -12.03
C ARG A 61 -1.23 -8.53 -10.92
N ARG A 62 0.00 -8.18 -10.52
CA ARG A 62 0.22 -7.21 -9.44
C ARG A 62 -0.06 -5.79 -9.93
N TRP A 63 -0.64 -4.98 -9.06
CA TRP A 63 -0.90 -3.59 -9.36
C TRP A 63 0.42 -2.83 -9.52
N PRO A 64 0.62 -2.02 -10.58
CA PRO A 64 1.87 -1.31 -10.77
C PRO A 64 2.01 -0.22 -9.70
N LEU A 65 3.03 -0.34 -8.83
CA LEU A 65 3.35 0.63 -7.77
C LEU A 65 4.02 1.90 -8.34
N ARG A 66 3.37 2.53 -9.31
CA ARG A 66 3.85 3.77 -9.96
C ARG A 66 3.26 4.99 -9.26
N VAL A 67 4.06 6.05 -9.13
CA VAL A 67 3.66 7.27 -8.44
C VAL A 67 2.40 7.89 -9.05
N GLU A 68 2.28 7.88 -10.39
CA GLU A 68 1.12 8.46 -11.07
C GLU A 68 -0.17 7.68 -10.77
N LEU A 69 -0.09 6.36 -10.71
CA LEU A 69 -1.23 5.50 -10.37
C LEU A 69 -1.57 5.62 -8.89
N LEU A 70 -0.57 5.54 -8.01
CA LEU A 70 -0.76 5.71 -6.57
C LEU A 70 -1.42 7.06 -6.26
N ASN A 71 -0.96 8.16 -6.85
CA ASN A 71 -1.58 9.47 -6.66
C ASN A 71 -3.01 9.51 -7.22
N LYS A 72 -3.24 8.94 -8.41
CA LYS A 72 -4.57 8.94 -9.04
C LYS A 72 -5.62 8.19 -8.20
N TYR A 73 -5.26 7.05 -7.63
CA TYR A 73 -6.22 6.16 -6.97
C TYR A 73 -6.20 6.25 -5.44
N LEU A 74 -5.07 6.61 -4.84
CA LEU A 74 -4.85 6.61 -3.39
C LEU A 74 -4.29 7.95 -2.87
N GLY A 75 -4.02 8.92 -3.74
CA GLY A 75 -3.54 10.24 -3.34
C GLY A 75 -4.65 11.18 -2.89
N ALA A 76 -4.27 12.40 -2.50
CA ALA A 76 -5.21 13.45 -2.13
C ALA A 76 -6.21 13.74 -3.27
N GLY A 77 -7.50 13.81 -2.93
CA GLY A 77 -8.60 13.98 -3.88
C GLY A 77 -9.02 12.71 -4.62
N SER A 78 -8.47 11.54 -4.27
CA SER A 78 -9.03 10.28 -4.73
C SER A 78 -10.28 9.91 -3.90
N PRO A 79 -11.28 9.23 -4.48
CA PRO A 79 -12.47 8.80 -3.74
C PRO A 79 -12.15 7.92 -2.51
N VAL A 80 -11.07 7.14 -2.59
CA VAL A 80 -10.60 6.28 -1.50
C VAL A 80 -10.06 7.13 -0.35
N ALA A 81 -9.17 8.08 -0.66
CA ALA A 81 -8.60 8.97 0.34
C ALA A 81 -9.69 9.83 1.01
N GLU A 82 -10.61 10.38 0.20
CA GLU A 82 -11.76 11.14 0.68
C GLU A 82 -12.62 10.35 1.68
N THR A 83 -12.95 9.12 1.32
CA THR A 83 -13.82 8.29 2.16
C THR A 83 -13.11 7.88 3.44
N LEU A 84 -11.90 7.31 3.35
CA LEU A 84 -11.20 6.79 4.53
C LEU A 84 -10.75 7.90 5.49
N ILE A 85 -10.28 9.04 4.99
CA ILE A 85 -9.91 10.17 5.86
C ILE A 85 -11.13 10.73 6.58
N ARG A 86 -12.27 10.84 5.90
CA ARG A 86 -13.52 11.26 6.54
C ARG A 86 -13.94 10.29 7.63
N VAL A 87 -13.97 8.99 7.36
CA VAL A 87 -14.31 7.96 8.35
C VAL A 87 -13.35 8.03 9.53
N LEU A 88 -12.03 8.04 9.30
CA LEU A 88 -11.03 8.17 10.36
C LEU A 88 -11.23 9.43 11.20
N TYR A 89 -11.52 10.57 10.58
CA TYR A 89 -11.79 11.82 11.30
C TYR A 89 -13.05 11.74 12.17
N GLU A 90 -14.13 11.16 11.63
CA GLU A 90 -15.38 10.99 12.35
C GLU A 90 -15.24 10.01 13.51
N THR A 91 -14.60 8.85 13.29
CA THR A 91 -14.29 7.87 14.33
C THR A 91 -13.41 8.48 15.42
N LEU A 92 -12.42 9.29 15.06
CA LEU A 92 -11.57 9.98 16.03
C LEU A 92 -12.39 10.95 16.89
N ALA A 93 -13.29 11.71 16.28
CA ALA A 93 -14.14 12.68 16.96
C ALA A 93 -15.11 12.00 17.96
N THR A 94 -15.67 10.85 17.61
CA THR A 94 -16.59 10.10 18.50
C THR A 94 -15.85 9.36 19.62
N ASN A 95 -14.57 9.02 19.44
CA ASN A 95 -13.80 8.20 20.37
C ASN A 95 -12.71 8.97 21.16
N ARG A 96 -12.79 10.30 21.25
CA ARG A 96 -11.82 11.14 21.98
C ARG A 96 -11.63 10.79 23.46
N VAL A 97 -12.62 10.13 24.08
CA VAL A 97 -12.57 9.70 25.48
C VAL A 97 -11.83 8.37 25.68
N HIS A 98 -11.61 7.59 24.61
CA HIS A 98 -10.89 6.33 24.71
C HIS A 98 -9.44 6.59 25.14
N LYS A 99 -9.00 5.94 26.23
CA LYS A 99 -7.74 6.29 26.92
C LYS A 99 -6.53 6.23 25.99
N ARG A 100 -6.38 5.14 25.24
CA ARG A 100 -5.24 4.93 24.34
C ARG A 100 -5.26 5.89 23.15
N VAL A 101 -6.42 6.06 22.51
CA VAL A 101 -6.60 7.00 21.38
C VAL A 101 -6.25 8.43 21.82
N LYS A 102 -6.71 8.86 23.00
CA LYS A 102 -6.39 10.18 23.56
C LYS A 102 -4.89 10.36 23.81
N VAL A 103 -4.22 9.35 24.34
CA VAL A 103 -2.77 9.39 24.58
C VAL A 103 -2.01 9.51 23.25
N LEU A 104 -2.28 8.63 22.29
CA LEU A 104 -1.61 8.64 20.98
C LEU A 104 -1.81 9.96 20.23
N PHE A 105 -3.04 10.49 20.23
CA PHE A 105 -3.34 11.78 19.60
C PHE A 105 -2.60 12.94 20.27
N ASN A 106 -2.56 13.00 21.60
CA ASN A 106 -1.89 14.07 22.32
C ASN A 106 -0.37 14.02 22.17
N ASP A 107 0.21 12.81 22.17
CA ASP A 107 1.64 12.62 21.93
C ASP A 107 2.02 13.03 20.50
N TRP A 108 1.25 12.60 19.51
CA TRP A 108 1.40 13.06 18.13
C TRP A 108 1.31 14.59 18.05
N LYS A 109 0.26 15.19 18.63
CA LYS A 109 0.03 16.65 18.61
C LYS A 109 1.20 17.40 19.23
N ARG A 110 1.74 16.92 20.36
CA ARG A 110 2.88 17.52 21.05
C ARG A 110 4.13 17.49 20.16
N VAL A 111 4.48 16.33 19.61
CA VAL A 111 5.69 16.17 18.77
C VAL A 111 5.55 16.96 17.48
N PHE A 112 4.40 16.85 16.81
CA PHE A 112 4.14 17.56 15.55
C PHE A 112 4.16 19.08 15.74
N GLY A 113 3.53 19.59 16.80
CA GLY A 113 3.51 21.02 17.11
C GLY A 113 4.90 21.60 17.37
N GLN A 114 5.81 20.84 17.99
CA GLN A 114 7.19 21.25 18.24
C GLN A 114 8.02 21.35 16.95
N VAL A 115 7.79 20.46 15.98
CA VAL A 115 8.61 20.35 14.77
C VAL A 115 8.13 21.27 13.64
N CYS A 116 6.81 21.38 13.44
CA CYS A 116 6.28 22.00 12.22
C CYS A 116 5.78 23.46 12.38
N GLY A 117 5.85 24.05 13.59
CA GLY A 117 5.40 25.45 13.80
C GLY A 117 3.97 25.67 13.28
N TYR A 118 3.07 24.77 13.66
CA TYR A 118 1.74 24.62 13.08
C TYR A 118 0.83 25.82 13.33
N SER A 119 0.04 26.19 12.31
CA SER A 119 -1.05 27.16 12.43
C SER A 119 -2.29 26.62 11.68
N PRO A 120 -3.46 26.52 12.32
CA PRO A 120 -4.70 26.05 11.69
C PRO A 120 -5.08 26.82 10.43
N GLU A 121 -4.67 28.08 10.30
CA GLU A 121 -4.98 28.92 9.14
C GLU A 121 -4.37 28.39 7.84
N LYS A 122 -3.21 27.73 7.90
CA LYS A 122 -2.53 27.20 6.71
C LYS A 122 -3.22 26.00 6.07
N ILE A 123 -4.09 25.32 6.83
CA ILE A 123 -4.76 24.11 6.38
C ILE A 123 -6.29 24.25 6.29
N LYS A 124 -6.80 25.47 6.49
CA LYS A 124 -8.17 25.82 6.13
C LYS A 124 -8.42 25.49 4.65
N GLY A 125 -9.55 24.85 4.37
CA GLY A 125 -9.93 24.37 3.05
C GLY A 125 -9.69 22.87 2.86
N LEU A 126 -8.86 22.23 3.70
CA LEU A 126 -8.62 20.79 3.64
C LEU A 126 -9.88 19.98 3.95
N GLU A 127 -10.79 20.51 4.77
CA GLU A 127 -12.09 19.91 5.08
C GLU A 127 -12.93 19.69 3.82
N LYS A 128 -12.84 20.59 2.83
CA LYS A 128 -13.57 20.48 1.56
C LYS A 128 -13.04 19.36 0.71
N ALA A 129 -11.72 19.16 0.71
CA ALA A 129 -11.06 18.10 -0.03
C ALA A 129 -11.44 16.70 0.45
N TYR A 130 -12.00 16.57 1.66
CA TYR A 130 -12.42 15.30 2.24
C TYR A 130 -13.93 15.25 2.58
N GLY A 131 -14.71 16.22 2.10
CA GLY A 131 -16.16 16.26 2.27
C GLY A 131 -16.61 16.42 3.73
N ILE A 132 -15.84 17.11 4.56
CA ILE A 132 -16.15 17.33 5.98
C ILE A 132 -16.90 18.67 6.13
N GLY A 133 -18.18 18.60 6.49
CA GLY A 133 -19.06 19.77 6.61
C GLY A 133 -19.51 20.07 8.04
N LYS A 134 -18.58 20.42 8.95
CA LYS A 134 -18.91 20.88 10.31
C LYS A 134 -18.69 22.38 10.45
N ASP A 135 -19.52 23.04 11.27
CA ASP A 135 -19.43 24.49 11.55
C ASP A 135 -18.10 24.87 12.21
N GLU A 136 -17.61 24.01 13.10
CA GLU A 136 -16.26 24.09 13.68
C GLU A 136 -15.46 22.84 13.32
N ILE A 137 -14.35 23.04 12.60
CA ILE A 137 -13.46 21.97 12.16
C ILE A 137 -12.32 21.82 13.17
N ASP A 138 -12.17 20.61 13.72
CA ASP A 138 -10.97 20.21 14.45
C ASP A 138 -9.86 19.88 13.45
N TYR A 139 -9.13 20.92 13.03
CA TYR A 139 -8.04 20.80 12.06
C TYR A 139 -6.89 19.92 12.53
N GLU A 140 -6.65 19.83 13.85
CA GLU A 140 -5.63 18.94 14.40
C GLU A 140 -6.08 17.48 14.30
N GLY A 141 -7.35 17.19 14.63
CA GLY A 141 -7.97 15.89 14.40
C GLY A 141 -7.97 15.49 12.93
N LEU A 142 -8.27 16.44 12.04
CA LEU A 142 -8.23 16.20 10.59
C LEU A 142 -6.82 15.83 10.13
N LEU A 143 -5.80 16.58 10.53
CA LEU A 143 -4.42 16.24 10.20
C LEU A 143 -4.00 14.89 10.76
N PHE A 144 -4.42 14.54 11.97
CA PHE A 144 -4.13 13.23 12.53
C PHE A 144 -4.75 12.11 11.71
N ALA A 145 -5.99 12.27 11.24
CA ALA A 145 -6.66 11.32 10.36
C ALA A 145 -5.94 11.21 9.00
N VAL A 146 -5.54 12.34 8.40
CA VAL A 146 -4.75 12.37 7.16
C VAL A 146 -3.42 11.63 7.32
N HIS A 147 -2.68 11.91 8.38
CA HIS A 147 -1.42 11.20 8.65
C HIS A 147 -1.63 9.72 8.93
N THR A 148 -2.72 9.36 9.63
CA THR A 148 -3.08 7.95 9.85
C THR A 148 -3.29 7.23 8.52
N TYR A 149 -4.07 7.83 7.60
CA TYR A 149 -4.30 7.29 6.27
C TYR A 149 -3.00 7.06 5.49
N TYR A 150 -2.13 8.07 5.42
CA TYR A 150 -0.87 7.96 4.69
C TYR A 150 0.13 7.01 5.36
N ALA A 151 0.14 6.93 6.70
CA ALA A 151 0.95 5.96 7.42
C ALA A 151 0.52 4.52 7.07
N LEU A 152 -0.79 4.23 7.14
CA LEU A 152 -1.33 2.92 6.76
C LEU A 152 -1.01 2.59 5.29
N LEU A 153 -1.22 3.54 4.37
CA LEU A 153 -0.91 3.38 2.95
C LEU A 153 0.58 3.02 2.75
N MET A 154 1.48 3.75 3.41
CA MET A 154 2.92 3.48 3.31
C MET A 154 3.30 2.12 3.88
N LYS A 155 2.67 1.68 4.97
CA LYS A 155 2.89 0.33 5.54
C LYS A 155 2.42 -0.77 4.60
N LEU A 156 1.25 -0.63 3.98
CA LEU A 156 0.74 -1.58 2.98
C LEU A 156 1.65 -1.65 1.75
N LEU A 157 2.14 -0.50 1.27
CA LEU A 157 3.11 -0.44 0.18
C LEU A 157 4.43 -1.09 0.56
N ALA A 158 4.96 -0.80 1.75
CA ALA A 158 6.18 -1.41 2.25
C ALA A 158 6.03 -2.93 2.40
N ALA A 159 4.89 -3.41 2.88
CA ALA A 159 4.58 -4.84 2.99
C ALA A 159 4.54 -5.51 1.61
N GLU A 160 3.86 -4.93 0.62
CA GLU A 160 3.82 -5.47 -0.74
C GLU A 160 5.21 -5.50 -1.39
N VAL A 161 6.02 -4.45 -1.17
CA VAL A 161 7.41 -4.41 -1.65
C VAL A 161 8.28 -5.45 -0.95
N ALA A 162 8.18 -5.59 0.37
CA ALA A 162 8.94 -6.57 1.14
C ALA A 162 8.65 -8.00 0.69
N VAL A 163 7.37 -8.35 0.48
CA VAL A 163 6.95 -9.66 -0.06
C VAL A 163 7.40 -9.84 -1.52
N SER A 164 7.54 -8.75 -2.28
CA SER A 164 8.08 -8.79 -3.64
C SER A 164 9.59 -9.04 -3.70
N LEU A 165 10.33 -8.74 -2.62
CA LEU A 165 11.78 -8.83 -2.54
C LEU A 165 12.29 -10.07 -1.77
N GLY A 166 11.45 -10.69 -0.93
CA GLY A 166 11.81 -11.90 -0.17
C GLY A 166 12.01 -13.15 -1.04
N ASP A 167 12.81 -14.10 -0.53
CA ASP A 167 13.36 -15.27 -1.27
C ASP A 167 12.35 -16.40 -1.57
N GLY A 168 11.08 -16.02 -1.68
CA GLY A 168 10.01 -16.84 -2.18
C GLY A 168 8.87 -15.87 -2.47
N TYR A 169 8.39 -15.84 -3.72
CA TYR A 169 7.23 -15.08 -4.16
C TYR A 169 5.94 -15.60 -3.49
N LEU A 170 5.90 -15.50 -2.17
CA LEU A 170 4.72 -15.69 -1.34
C LEU A 170 3.64 -14.74 -1.89
N GLN A 171 2.40 -15.22 -1.82
CA GLN A 171 1.20 -14.53 -2.32
C GLN A 171 1.27 -13.02 -2.05
N SER A 172 0.84 -12.20 -3.03
CA SER A 172 0.73 -10.75 -2.86
C SER A 172 0.09 -10.43 -1.52
N TYR A 173 0.69 -9.50 -0.77
CA TYR A 173 0.21 -9.15 0.54
C TYR A 173 -1.17 -8.50 0.43
N LEU A 174 -1.38 -7.69 -0.60
CA LEU A 174 -2.68 -7.12 -0.95
C LEU A 174 -3.74 -8.20 -1.23
N LYS A 175 -3.34 -9.35 -1.80
CA LYS A 175 -4.28 -10.46 -2.03
C LYS A 175 -4.71 -11.12 -0.71
N LYS A 176 -3.80 -11.29 0.25
CA LYS A 176 -4.18 -11.78 1.59
C LYS A 176 -5.12 -10.80 2.29
N PHE A 177 -4.89 -9.50 2.09
CA PHE A 177 -5.75 -8.45 2.62
C PHE A 177 -7.16 -8.50 2.02
N GLU A 178 -7.27 -8.71 0.70
CA GLU A 178 -8.55 -8.93 0.02
C GLU A 178 -9.25 -10.21 0.51
N GLU A 179 -8.50 -11.31 0.69
CA GLU A 179 -9.04 -12.55 1.26
C GLU A 179 -9.58 -12.35 2.68
N ALA A 180 -8.88 -11.59 3.54
CA ALA A 180 -9.32 -11.25 4.89
C ALA A 180 -10.62 -10.41 4.88
N TYR A 181 -10.72 -9.42 3.99
CA TYR A 181 -11.95 -8.63 3.81
C TYR A 181 -13.16 -9.51 3.48
N TYR A 182 -12.99 -10.51 2.60
CA TYR A 182 -14.08 -11.44 2.26
C TYR A 182 -14.42 -12.44 3.37
N GLN A 183 -13.52 -12.67 4.33
CA GLN A 183 -13.76 -13.55 5.47
C GLN A 183 -14.51 -12.85 6.61
N GLY A 184 -14.35 -11.53 6.75
CA GLY A 184 -15.16 -10.70 7.65
C GLY A 184 -14.35 -9.58 8.32
N HIS A 185 -15.06 -8.68 9.01
CA HIS A 185 -14.45 -7.50 9.63
C HIS A 185 -13.40 -7.82 10.70
N ASP A 186 -13.57 -8.92 11.46
CA ASP A 186 -12.61 -9.33 12.49
C ASP A 186 -11.29 -9.84 11.87
N GLU A 187 -11.38 -10.61 10.79
CA GLU A 187 -10.19 -11.09 10.05
C GLU A 187 -9.45 -9.92 9.39
N LEU A 188 -10.18 -8.97 8.83
CA LEU A 188 -9.57 -7.74 8.30
C LEU A 188 -8.88 -6.93 9.41
N LYS A 189 -9.52 -6.79 10.58
CA LYS A 189 -8.95 -6.10 11.74
C LYS A 189 -7.64 -6.76 12.18
N ASP A 190 -7.63 -8.08 12.28
CA ASP A 190 -6.45 -8.84 12.68
C ASP A 190 -5.33 -8.72 11.66
N MET A 191 -5.65 -8.76 10.36
CA MET A 191 -4.69 -8.50 9.29
C MET A 191 -4.12 -7.07 9.35
N LEU A 192 -4.95 -6.07 9.64
CA LEU A 192 -4.49 -4.69 9.85
C LEU A 192 -3.63 -4.56 11.11
N ARG A 193 -3.93 -5.30 12.18
CA ARG A 193 -3.07 -5.36 13.37
C ARG A 193 -1.69 -5.90 13.03
N ASP A 194 -1.60 -6.94 12.21
CA ASP A 194 -0.32 -7.48 11.74
C ASP A 194 0.48 -6.47 10.90
N VAL A 195 -0.20 -5.64 10.09
CA VAL A 195 0.43 -4.52 9.36
C VAL A 195 1.00 -3.50 10.33
N GLU A 196 0.20 -3.08 11.31
CA GLU A 196 0.55 -2.05 12.27
C GLU A 196 1.71 -2.49 13.18
N GLU A 197 1.76 -3.77 13.58
CA GLU A 197 2.83 -4.37 14.39
C GLU A 197 4.07 -4.75 13.57
N GLY A 198 3.96 -4.73 12.23
CA GLY A 198 5.06 -5.06 11.33
C GLY A 198 5.40 -6.56 11.29
N ALA A 199 4.45 -7.45 11.63
CA ALA A 199 4.64 -8.90 11.62
C ALA A 199 5.06 -9.44 10.25
N ILE A 200 4.62 -8.80 9.17
CA ILE A 200 5.01 -9.14 7.80
C ILE A 200 6.51 -8.93 7.53
N PHE A 201 7.14 -7.91 8.12
CA PHE A 201 8.58 -7.66 7.92
C PHE A 201 9.43 -8.67 8.67
N ALA A 202 8.96 -9.09 9.85
CA ALA A 202 9.63 -10.13 10.63
C ALA A 202 9.61 -11.47 9.89
N SER A 203 8.49 -11.82 9.26
CA SER A 203 8.33 -13.08 8.53
C SER A 203 8.91 -13.06 7.11
N ALA A 204 8.75 -11.97 6.36
CA ALA A 204 9.17 -11.91 4.96
C ALA A 204 10.67 -11.60 4.78
N ILE A 205 11.24 -10.73 5.62
CA ILE A 205 12.62 -10.26 5.46
C ILE A 205 13.45 -10.35 6.76
N GLY A 206 12.93 -10.99 7.81
CA GLY A 206 13.66 -11.24 9.06
C GLY A 206 13.85 -10.01 9.96
N ILE A 207 13.21 -8.88 9.66
CA ILE A 207 13.35 -7.64 10.43
C ILE A 207 12.22 -7.55 11.45
N LYS A 208 12.55 -7.77 12.73
CA LYS A 208 11.63 -7.53 13.85
C LYS A 208 11.55 -6.04 14.16
N ASN A 209 10.39 -5.61 14.65
CA ASN A 209 10.18 -4.24 15.13
C ASN A 209 10.42 -3.15 14.06
N PHE A 210 10.27 -3.50 12.77
CA PHE A 210 10.46 -2.55 11.68
C PHE A 210 9.54 -1.33 11.79
N LEU A 211 8.33 -1.53 12.33
CA LEU A 211 7.29 -0.51 12.51
C LEU A 211 6.96 -0.24 13.98
N GLU A 212 7.82 -0.63 14.92
CA GLU A 212 7.47 -0.62 16.35
C GLU A 212 7.04 0.78 16.84
N GLY A 213 5.79 0.86 17.32
CA GLY A 213 5.26 1.95 18.14
C GLY A 213 5.01 3.26 17.41
N ASP A 214 4.05 3.30 16.48
CA ASP A 214 3.55 4.56 15.93
C ASP A 214 2.19 4.98 16.51
N TYR A 215 1.84 6.25 16.26
CA TYR A 215 0.60 6.85 16.75
C TYR A 215 -0.63 6.39 15.96
N PHE A 216 -0.42 5.77 14.80
CA PHE A 216 -1.40 5.70 13.73
C PHE A 216 -2.24 4.42 13.74
N GLY A 217 -1.83 3.39 14.49
CA GLY A 217 -2.64 2.19 14.74
C GLY A 217 -3.84 2.37 15.70
N TRP A 218 -4.17 3.61 16.11
CA TRP A 218 -5.22 3.90 17.10
C TRP A 218 -6.62 3.44 16.69
N TYR A 219 -6.91 3.37 15.39
CA TYR A 219 -8.23 3.00 14.88
C TYR A 219 -8.59 1.54 15.19
N LEU A 220 -7.60 0.67 15.41
CA LEU A 220 -7.81 -0.73 15.81
C LEU A 220 -8.37 -0.85 17.24
N ASP A 221 -8.06 0.12 18.11
CA ASP A 221 -8.57 0.17 19.49
C ASP A 221 -10.07 0.51 19.55
N VAL A 222 -10.60 1.14 18.50
CA VAL A 222 -11.99 1.62 18.39
C VAL A 222 -12.63 1.17 17.07
N TRP A 223 -12.25 -0.04 16.65
CA TRP A 223 -12.68 -0.65 15.40
C TRP A 223 -14.20 -0.71 15.28
N ASP A 224 -14.70 -0.38 14.10
CA ASP A 224 -16.12 -0.37 13.72
C ASP A 224 -16.28 -0.89 12.29
N GLU A 225 -17.47 -1.35 11.93
CA GLU A 225 -17.78 -1.87 10.58
C GLU A 225 -17.57 -0.82 9.49
N GLN A 226 -17.72 0.47 9.80
CA GLN A 226 -17.43 1.55 8.84
C GLN A 226 -15.94 1.68 8.49
N LEU A 227 -15.06 1.23 9.37
CA LEU A 227 -13.61 1.18 9.14
C LEU A 227 -13.17 -0.09 8.40
N GLY A 228 -13.98 -1.14 8.45
CA GLY A 228 -13.67 -2.47 7.93
C GLY A 228 -14.35 -2.82 6.61
#